data_AF-A0A7C2A8A6-F1
#
_entry.id   AF-A0A7C2A8A6-F1
#
_cell.length_a   1.000
_cell.length_b   1.000
_cell.length_c   1.000
_cell.angle_alpha   90.00
_cell.angle_beta   90.00
_cell.angle_gamma   90.00
#
_symmetry.space_group_name_H-M   'P 1'
#
loop_
_entity.id
_entity.type
_entity.pdbx_description
1 polymer ?
#
loop_
_entity_poly.entity_id
_entity_poly.type
_entity_poly.pdbx_seq_one_letter_code
_entity_poly.pdbx_strand_id
1 'polypeptide(L)'
;MKNSVKLNLPAWVIVAAVILAALIGWSLMSTSSMSYGSKGQMAPRTKAQMQAMNTTLDKALGQMDVALQHAGLAGKAKDLAGLQTHVHQALNVMEGQGGPDYDASAGKPGDGHGVQVYLQDMMKACTRMGSGPMAMGMMAGPMTKMRAQMVQTLQSTQQAGQKAVKYLNEALKAKMLAAAQGSLKEAMKELQVMKGMPGSMSPKTGGLTLARMMMTRMMKMISPAKK
;
A
#
# COMPACT_ATOMS: atom_id res chain seq x y z
N MET A 1 -22.61 41.28 20.25
CA MET A 1 -22.91 39.89 20.67
C MET A 1 -22.11 38.94 19.78
N LYS A 2 -21.09 38.25 20.30
CA LYS A 2 -20.25 37.33 19.52
C LYS A 2 -20.83 35.91 19.64
N ASN A 3 -21.53 35.46 18.61
CA ASN A 3 -22.00 34.08 18.51
C ASN A 3 -20.81 33.16 18.26
N SER A 4 -20.42 32.39 19.28
CA SER A 4 -19.38 31.37 19.16
C SER A 4 -20.04 30.06 18.71
N VAL A 5 -19.90 29.72 17.43
CA VAL A 5 -20.33 28.41 16.90
C VAL A 5 -19.43 27.33 17.49
N LYS A 6 -19.98 26.50 18.38
CA LYS A 6 -19.29 25.31 18.91
C LYS A 6 -19.35 24.21 17.86
N LEU A 7 -18.26 24.02 17.12
CA LEU A 7 -18.06 22.88 16.21
C LEU A 7 -17.86 21.61 17.04
N ASN A 8 -18.92 20.81 17.18
CA ASN A 8 -18.86 19.48 17.78
C ASN A 8 -18.45 18.46 16.71
N LEU A 9 -17.17 18.48 16.33
CA LEU A 9 -16.60 17.51 15.38
C LEU A 9 -16.14 16.26 16.14
N PRO A 10 -16.44 15.06 15.65
CA PRO A 10 -15.93 13.84 16.27
C PRO A 10 -14.39 13.80 16.15
N ALA A 11 -13.71 13.28 17.17
CA ALA A 11 -12.25 13.35 17.32
C ALA A 11 -11.47 12.87 16.07
N TRP A 12 -12.01 11.92 15.31
CA TRP A 12 -11.40 11.41 14.09
C TRP A 12 -11.34 12.43 12.94
N VAL A 13 -12.26 13.41 12.89
CA VAL A 13 -12.25 14.48 11.87
C VAL A 13 -11.14 15.49 12.15
N ILE A 14 -10.87 15.77 13.42
CA ILE A 14 -9.78 16.66 13.84
C ILE A 14 -8.43 16.00 13.52
N VAL A 15 -8.28 14.70 13.80
CA VAL A 15 -7.08 13.94 13.45
C VAL A 15 -6.87 13.87 11.93
N ALA A 16 -7.93 13.64 11.16
CA ALA A 16 -7.85 13.61 9.69
C ALA A 16 -7.43 14.97 9.10
N ALA A 17 -7.94 16.09 9.64
CA ALA A 17 -7.61 17.44 9.18
C ALA A 17 -6.14 17.81 9.48
N VAL A 18 -5.63 17.44 10.66
CA VAL A 18 -4.23 17.69 11.04
C VAL A 18 -3.26 16.86 10.20
N ILE A 19 -3.60 15.62 9.87
CA ILE A 19 -2.79 14.77 8.97
C ILE A 19 -2.77 15.35 7.55
N LEU A 20 -3.90 15.85 7.05
CA LEU A 20 -3.97 16.46 5.72
C LEU A 20 -3.12 17.75 5.63
N ALA A 21 -3.16 18.60 6.66
CA ALA A 21 -2.37 19.83 6.72
C ALA A 21 -0.86 19.56 6.84
N ALA A 22 -0.46 18.53 7.60
CA ALA A 22 0.93 18.12 7.72
C ALA A 22 1.51 17.58 6.39
N LEU A 23 0.70 16.90 5.57
CA LEU A 23 1.11 16.38 4.26
C LEU A 23 1.32 17.49 3.21
N ILE A 24 0.52 18.56 3.28
CA ILE A 24 0.65 19.72 2.39
C ILE A 24 1.83 20.61 2.83
N GLY A 25 2.01 20.84 4.13
CA GLY A 25 3.12 21.64 4.66
C GLY A 25 4.51 21.03 4.39
N TRP A 26 4.64 19.70 4.43
CA TRP A 26 5.93 19.04 4.17
C TRP A 26 6.33 19.07 2.68
N SER A 27 5.37 19.23 1.77
CA SER A 27 5.66 19.32 0.34
C SER A 27 6.36 20.64 -0.06
N LEU A 28 6.28 21.68 0.77
CA LEU A 28 6.84 23.00 0.47
C LEU A 28 8.22 23.28 1.09
N MET A 29 8.73 22.44 2.00
CA MET A 29 9.99 22.70 2.75
C MET A 29 11.21 21.85 2.32
N SER A 30 11.15 21.08 1.22
CA SER A 30 12.27 20.19 0.82
C SER A 30 13.32 20.81 -0.14
N THR A 31 13.33 22.12 -0.34
CA THR A 31 14.33 22.80 -1.18
C THR A 31 15.55 23.25 -0.37
N SER A 32 16.51 22.37 -0.07
CA SER A 32 17.88 22.80 0.27
C SER A 32 18.90 21.65 0.26
N SER A 33 19.71 21.63 -0.80
CA SER A 33 21.19 21.43 -0.84
C SER A 33 21.60 20.91 -2.22
N MET A 34 22.06 21.82 -3.07
CA MET A 34 22.56 21.54 -4.41
C MET A 34 23.98 20.99 -4.33
N SER A 35 24.17 19.73 -4.70
CA SER A 35 25.48 19.18 -5.08
C SER A 35 25.42 18.84 -6.57
N TYR A 36 26.00 19.71 -7.41
CA TYR A 36 26.14 19.49 -8.85
C TYR A 36 27.23 18.45 -9.12
N GLY A 37 26.82 17.19 -9.23
CA GLY A 37 27.67 16.09 -9.69
C GLY A 37 27.67 15.98 -11.22
N SER A 38 28.88 15.88 -11.76
CA SER A 38 29.25 15.79 -13.18
C SER A 38 28.61 14.63 -13.97
N LYS A 39 28.50 14.87 -15.29
CA LYS A 39 28.04 14.05 -16.42
C LYS A 39 27.91 12.52 -16.18
N GLY A 40 26.69 12.02 -16.35
CA GLY A 40 26.43 10.74 -17.03
C GLY A 40 26.36 9.46 -16.19
N GLN A 41 26.69 9.49 -14.91
CA GLN A 41 26.50 8.33 -14.02
C GLN A 41 25.50 8.68 -12.93
N MET A 42 24.39 7.93 -12.85
CA MET A 42 23.54 8.04 -11.68
C MET A 42 24.34 7.69 -10.43
N ALA A 43 24.19 8.49 -9.38
CA ALA A 43 24.76 8.19 -8.09
C ALA A 43 24.34 6.75 -7.68
N PRO A 44 25.25 5.92 -7.14
CA PRO A 44 24.99 4.54 -6.70
C PRO A 44 23.72 4.37 -5.84
N ARG A 45 23.33 5.45 -5.16
CA ARG A 45 22.14 5.58 -4.32
C ARG A 45 20.82 5.31 -5.05
N THR A 46 20.67 5.69 -6.32
CA THR A 46 19.38 5.57 -7.03
C THR A 46 19.07 4.12 -7.41
N LYS A 47 20.09 3.35 -7.82
CA LYS A 47 19.93 1.92 -8.13
C LYS A 47 19.58 1.12 -6.87
N ALA A 48 20.27 1.38 -5.76
CA ALA A 48 19.99 0.74 -4.48
C ALA A 48 18.56 1.05 -3.97
N GLN A 49 18.11 2.30 -4.11
CA GLN A 49 16.74 2.70 -3.75
C GLN A 49 15.69 1.94 -4.56
N MET A 50 15.90 1.80 -5.87
CA MET A 50 14.97 1.07 -6.72
C MET A 50 14.95 -0.43 -6.43
N GLN A 51 16.11 -1.03 -6.15
CA GLN A 51 16.19 -2.43 -5.71
C GLN A 51 15.48 -2.65 -4.37
N ALA A 52 15.63 -1.72 -3.42
CA ALA A 52 14.93 -1.77 -2.15
C ALA A 52 13.41 -1.72 -2.35
N MET A 53 12.91 -0.80 -3.20
CA MET A 53 11.49 -0.73 -3.52
C MET A 53 10.97 -2.00 -4.20
N ASN A 54 11.73 -2.59 -5.13
CA ASN A 54 11.35 -3.86 -5.75
C ASN A 54 11.27 -4.99 -4.71
N THR A 55 12.22 -5.03 -3.77
CA THR A 55 12.20 -5.98 -2.65
C THR A 55 10.98 -5.76 -1.75
N THR A 56 10.63 -4.50 -1.47
CA THR A 56 9.42 -4.16 -0.70
C THR A 56 8.15 -4.64 -1.42
N LEU A 57 8.07 -4.48 -2.75
CA LEU A 57 6.96 -5.00 -3.55
C LEU A 57 6.86 -6.52 -3.48
N ASP A 58 8.00 -7.23 -3.56
CA ASP A 58 8.04 -8.69 -3.46
C ASP A 58 7.56 -9.17 -2.09
N LYS A 59 7.98 -8.51 -1.01
CA LYS A 59 7.48 -8.82 0.34
C LYS A 59 5.99 -8.54 0.49
N ALA A 60 5.50 -7.40 -0.02
CA ALA A 60 4.09 -7.06 0.02
C ALA A 60 3.23 -8.08 -0.76
N LEU A 61 3.69 -8.54 -1.92
CA LEU A 61 3.03 -9.59 -2.69
C LEU A 61 3.02 -10.93 -1.95
N GLY A 62 4.13 -11.30 -1.31
CA GLY A 62 4.19 -12.49 -0.46
C GLY A 62 3.20 -12.44 0.71
N GLN A 63 3.10 -11.31 1.40
CA GLN A 63 2.09 -11.13 2.45
C GLN A 63 0.66 -11.15 1.89
N MET A 64 0.42 -10.59 0.70
CA MET A 64 -0.89 -10.69 0.03
C MET A 64 -1.28 -12.13 -0.28
N ASP A 65 -0.34 -12.99 -0.65
CA ASP A 65 -0.59 -14.42 -0.88
C ASP A 65 -1.03 -15.12 0.41
N VAL A 66 -0.38 -14.82 1.54
CA VAL A 66 -0.76 -15.35 2.86
C VAL A 66 -2.14 -14.85 3.27
N ALA A 67 -2.44 -13.55 3.12
CA ALA A 67 -3.75 -12.99 3.44
C ALA A 67 -4.87 -13.64 2.60
N LEU A 68 -4.64 -13.80 1.29
CA LEU A 68 -5.59 -14.48 0.39
C LEU A 68 -5.76 -15.96 0.73
N GLN A 69 -4.69 -16.65 1.14
CA GLN A 69 -4.76 -18.04 1.58
C GLN A 69 -5.69 -18.17 2.80
N HIS A 70 -5.49 -17.34 3.83
CA HIS A 70 -6.34 -17.37 5.02
C HIS A 70 -7.79 -16.95 4.72
N ALA A 71 -8.01 -15.92 3.90
CA ALA A 71 -9.35 -15.57 3.46
C ALA A 71 -10.02 -16.72 2.68
N GLY A 72 -9.27 -17.44 1.86
CA GLY A 72 -9.75 -18.63 1.15
C GLY A 72 -10.09 -19.81 2.07
N LEU A 73 -9.31 -20.01 3.14
CA LEU A 73 -9.60 -21.01 4.16
C LEU A 73 -10.84 -20.62 4.98
N ALA A 74 -10.98 -19.35 5.35
CA ALA A 74 -12.17 -18.81 6.00
C ALA A 74 -13.44 -19.07 5.16
N GLY A 75 -13.35 -18.93 3.83
CA GLY A 75 -14.48 -19.16 2.92
C GLY A 75 -14.90 -20.63 2.82
N LYS A 76 -14.01 -21.56 3.21
CA LYS A 76 -14.26 -23.01 3.26
C LYS A 76 -14.61 -23.50 4.66
N ALA A 77 -14.62 -22.62 5.67
CA ALA A 77 -14.95 -22.99 7.03
C ALA A 77 -16.39 -23.50 7.14
N LYS A 78 -16.59 -24.52 7.98
CA LYS A 78 -17.89 -25.17 8.19
C LYS A 78 -18.70 -24.55 9.33
N ASP A 79 -18.06 -23.72 10.15
CA ASP A 79 -18.65 -23.05 11.29
C ASP A 79 -18.07 -21.62 11.43
N LEU A 80 -18.74 -20.83 12.27
CA LEU A 80 -18.40 -19.42 12.47
C LEU A 80 -17.03 -19.25 13.13
N ALA A 81 -16.67 -20.14 14.07
CA ALA A 81 -15.40 -20.05 14.81
C ALA A 81 -14.19 -20.27 13.89
N GLY A 82 -14.26 -21.27 13.01
CA GLY A 82 -13.22 -21.55 12.01
C GLY A 82 -13.11 -20.43 10.99
N LEU A 83 -14.23 -19.83 10.57
CA LEU A 83 -14.22 -18.66 9.71
C LEU A 83 -13.51 -17.49 10.41
N GLN A 84 -13.93 -17.15 11.62
CA GLN A 84 -13.38 -16.03 12.38
C GLN A 84 -11.88 -16.19 12.63
N THR A 85 -11.43 -17.41 12.97
CA THR A 85 -10.00 -17.72 13.15
C THR A 85 -9.18 -17.35 11.92
N HIS A 86 -9.61 -17.79 10.74
CA HIS A 86 -8.91 -17.49 9.50
C HIS A 86 -9.07 -16.04 9.05
N VAL A 87 -10.19 -15.38 9.38
CA VAL A 87 -10.36 -13.94 9.14
C VAL A 87 -9.40 -13.11 10.00
N HIS A 88 -9.25 -13.42 11.29
CA HIS A 88 -8.25 -12.76 12.14
C HIS A 88 -6.84 -12.94 11.59
N GLN A 89 -6.50 -14.14 11.13
CA GLN A 89 -5.20 -14.41 10.49
C GLN A 89 -4.98 -13.57 9.23
N ALA A 90 -6.01 -13.40 8.39
CA ALA A 90 -5.93 -12.52 7.23
C ALA A 90 -5.76 -11.03 7.64
N LEU A 91 -6.49 -10.57 8.67
CA LEU A 91 -6.35 -9.22 9.22
C LEU A 91 -4.93 -8.96 9.76
N ASN A 92 -4.39 -9.90 10.55
CA ASN A 92 -3.04 -9.79 11.10
C ASN A 92 -1.96 -9.61 10.02
N VAL A 93 -2.13 -10.26 8.87
CA VAL A 93 -1.22 -10.14 7.71
C VAL A 93 -1.42 -8.83 6.97
N MET A 94 -2.67 -8.35 6.88
CA MET A 94 -3.00 -7.10 6.22
C MET A 94 -2.47 -5.88 6.98
N GLU A 95 -2.59 -5.88 8.30
CA GLU A 95 -2.27 -4.73 9.14
C GLU A 95 -0.88 -4.78 9.78
N GLY A 96 -0.38 -5.98 10.09
CA GLY A 96 0.86 -6.16 10.85
C GLY A 96 0.67 -6.00 12.35
N GLN A 97 1.74 -6.24 13.13
CA GLN A 97 1.69 -6.30 14.61
C GLN A 97 1.29 -4.98 15.29
N GLY A 98 1.42 -3.85 14.59
CA GLY A 98 0.99 -2.53 15.06
C GLY A 98 -0.38 -2.09 14.54
N GLY A 99 -1.10 -3.00 13.87
CA GLY A 99 -2.43 -2.74 13.31
C GLY A 99 -3.50 -2.54 14.38
N PRO A 100 -4.52 -1.70 14.12
CA PRO A 100 -5.61 -1.45 15.07
C PRO A 100 -6.46 -2.69 15.37
N ASP A 101 -6.61 -3.59 14.39
CA ASP A 101 -7.41 -4.81 14.50
C ASP A 101 -6.52 -6.08 14.57
N TYR A 102 -5.22 -5.90 14.84
CA TYR A 102 -4.29 -7.01 15.03
C TYR A 102 -4.61 -7.77 16.31
N ASP A 103 -4.74 -9.09 16.20
CA ASP A 103 -5.01 -9.99 17.31
C ASP A 103 -3.87 -11.01 17.48
N ALA A 104 -3.04 -10.84 18.50
CA ALA A 104 -1.94 -11.76 18.79
C ALA A 104 -2.41 -13.20 19.07
N SER A 105 -3.62 -13.38 19.61
CA SER A 105 -4.15 -14.70 19.98
C SER A 105 -4.51 -15.56 18.77
N ALA A 106 -4.81 -14.93 17.63
CA ALA A 106 -5.09 -15.60 16.36
C ALA A 106 -3.82 -16.10 15.62
N GLY A 107 -2.64 -15.80 16.15
CA GLY A 107 -1.35 -16.22 15.60
C GLY A 107 -0.73 -15.24 14.61
N LYS A 108 0.47 -15.58 14.13
CA LYS A 108 1.33 -14.74 13.27
C LYS A 108 1.70 -15.46 11.96
N PRO A 109 0.76 -15.61 11.01
CA PRO A 109 1.04 -16.35 9.78
C PRO A 109 1.92 -15.58 8.77
N GLY A 110 2.08 -14.27 8.95
CA GLY A 110 2.89 -13.40 8.11
C GLY A 110 4.26 -13.05 8.70
N ASP A 111 4.91 -12.03 8.13
CA ASP A 111 6.19 -11.50 8.62
C ASP A 111 6.04 -10.48 9.77
N GLY A 112 4.80 -10.12 10.10
CA GLY A 112 4.46 -9.17 11.16
C GLY A 112 4.55 -7.70 10.75
N HIS A 113 4.99 -7.37 9.54
CA HIS A 113 5.11 -5.98 9.07
C HIS A 113 3.78 -5.42 8.57
N GLY A 114 3.00 -6.25 7.87
CA GLY A 114 1.69 -5.87 7.35
C GLY A 114 1.73 -5.33 5.92
N VAL A 115 0.79 -5.76 5.08
CA VAL A 115 0.67 -5.29 3.68
C VAL A 115 0.46 -3.77 3.63
N GLN A 116 -0.37 -3.22 4.50
CA GLN A 116 -0.64 -1.78 4.52
C GLN A 116 0.60 -0.96 4.88
N VAL A 117 1.47 -1.48 5.76
CA VAL A 117 2.72 -0.81 6.12
C VAL A 117 3.67 -0.82 4.93
N TYR A 118 3.81 -1.95 4.22
CA TYR A 118 4.58 -1.99 2.98
C TYR A 118 4.07 -0.99 1.94
N LEU A 119 2.75 -0.87 1.75
CA LEU A 119 2.15 0.12 0.84
C LEU A 119 2.54 1.55 1.21
N GLN A 120 2.46 1.90 2.50
CA GLN A 120 2.86 3.21 2.98
C GLN A 120 4.36 3.48 2.75
N ASP A 121 5.21 2.50 3.02
CA ASP A 121 6.66 2.62 2.81
C ASP A 121 6.99 2.85 1.33
N MET A 122 6.29 2.16 0.44
CA MET A 122 6.43 2.34 -1.00
C MET A 122 5.93 3.71 -1.47
N MET A 123 4.80 4.19 -0.96
CA MET A 123 4.30 5.53 -1.28
C MET A 123 5.31 6.61 -0.82
N LYS A 124 5.83 6.49 0.40
CA LYS A 124 6.89 7.38 0.91
C LYS A 124 8.13 7.33 0.04
N ALA A 125 8.58 6.14 -0.37
CA ALA A 125 9.73 5.99 -1.24
C ALA A 125 9.49 6.60 -2.64
N CYS A 126 8.33 6.34 -3.25
CA CYS A 126 7.94 6.88 -4.54
C CYS A 126 7.85 8.43 -4.53
N THR A 127 7.34 9.00 -3.45
CA THR A 127 7.31 10.46 -3.26
C THR A 127 8.73 11.02 -3.12
N ARG A 128 9.61 10.40 -2.33
CA ARG A 128 11.01 10.88 -2.19
C ARG A 128 11.81 10.80 -3.49
N MET A 129 11.54 9.82 -4.36
CA MET A 129 12.30 9.67 -5.62
C MET A 129 12.17 10.86 -6.57
N GLY A 130 11.12 11.66 -6.49
CA GLY A 130 10.96 12.82 -7.37
C GLY A 130 10.83 14.16 -6.67
N SER A 131 11.33 14.26 -5.43
CA SER A 131 11.68 15.54 -4.79
C SER A 131 13.20 15.79 -4.78
N GLY A 132 14.00 14.89 -5.36
CA GLY A 132 15.46 15.05 -5.49
C GLY A 132 15.91 15.74 -6.80
N PRO A 133 17.21 16.10 -6.93
CA PRO A 133 17.79 16.76 -8.13
C PRO A 133 17.59 16.00 -9.46
N MET A 134 17.13 14.75 -9.39
CA MET A 134 16.71 13.90 -10.51
C MET A 134 15.49 14.43 -11.29
N ALA A 135 14.66 15.32 -10.71
CA ALA A 135 13.49 15.87 -11.40
C ALA A 135 13.86 16.88 -12.52
N MET A 136 15.10 17.38 -12.55
CA MET A 136 15.52 18.51 -13.39
C MET A 136 16.39 18.14 -14.61
N GLY A 137 16.70 16.85 -14.82
CA GLY A 137 17.48 16.38 -15.98
C GLY A 137 16.61 15.77 -17.08
N MET A 138 17.06 15.83 -18.35
CA MET A 138 16.39 15.50 -19.63
C MET A 138 15.61 14.14 -19.77
N MET A 139 15.50 13.34 -18.71
CA MET A 139 14.61 12.16 -18.59
C MET A 139 13.33 12.45 -17.79
N ALA A 140 13.08 13.72 -17.44
CA ALA A 140 11.97 14.15 -16.58
C ALA A 140 10.59 13.68 -17.10
N GLY A 141 10.34 13.69 -18.41
CA GLY A 141 9.00 13.39 -18.96
C GLY A 141 8.52 11.95 -18.69
N PRO A 142 9.20 10.92 -19.24
CA PRO A 142 8.76 9.53 -19.09
C PRO A 142 8.79 9.03 -17.63
N MET A 143 9.81 9.42 -16.85
CA MET A 143 9.93 9.00 -15.45
C MET A 143 8.89 9.69 -14.56
N THR A 144 8.54 10.95 -14.81
CA THR A 144 7.47 11.65 -14.06
C THR A 144 6.12 11.00 -14.31
N LYS A 145 5.81 10.64 -15.57
CA LYS A 145 4.56 9.91 -15.90
C LYS A 145 4.50 8.55 -15.19
N MET A 146 5.59 7.78 -15.23
CA MET A 146 5.63 6.46 -14.59
C MET A 146 5.51 6.55 -13.06
N ARG A 147 6.15 7.56 -12.45
CA ARG A 147 5.99 7.85 -11.03
C ARG A 147 4.55 8.21 -10.69
N ALA A 148 3.92 9.11 -11.45
CA ALA A 148 2.52 9.50 -11.22
C ALA A 148 1.58 8.28 -11.30
N GLN A 149 1.78 7.42 -12.31
CA GLN A 149 1.03 6.16 -12.44
C GLN A 149 1.32 5.19 -11.28
N MET A 150 2.55 5.11 -10.80
CA MET A 150 2.91 4.27 -9.64
C MET A 150 2.24 4.77 -8.36
N VAL A 151 2.28 6.08 -8.09
CA VAL A 151 1.59 6.68 -6.93
C VAL A 151 0.09 6.42 -7.02
N GLN A 152 -0.52 6.63 -8.19
CA GLN A 152 -1.94 6.36 -8.40
C GLN A 152 -2.28 4.88 -8.18
N THR A 153 -1.43 3.97 -8.64
CA THR A 153 -1.61 2.51 -8.45
C THR A 153 -1.46 2.11 -6.98
N LEU A 154 -0.50 2.70 -6.26
CA LEU A 154 -0.35 2.43 -4.83
C LEU A 154 -1.53 2.99 -4.02
N GLN A 155 -2.05 4.16 -4.40
CA GLN A 155 -3.20 4.78 -3.75
C GLN A 155 -4.49 3.98 -3.98
N SER A 156 -4.75 3.50 -5.20
CA SER A 156 -5.90 2.62 -5.47
C SER A 156 -5.77 1.29 -4.73
N THR A 157 -4.56 0.73 -4.66
CA THR A 157 -4.26 -0.48 -3.88
C THR A 157 -4.50 -0.26 -2.39
N GLN A 158 -4.11 0.90 -1.85
CA GLN A 158 -4.37 1.26 -0.46
C GLN A 158 -5.87 1.38 -0.17
N GLN A 159 -6.64 1.99 -1.08
CA GLN A 159 -8.11 2.10 -0.94
C GLN A 159 -8.77 0.71 -0.94
N ALA A 160 -8.35 -0.18 -1.85
CA ALA A 160 -8.83 -1.57 -1.85
C ALA A 160 -8.46 -2.28 -0.54
N GLY A 161 -7.25 -2.06 -0.01
CA GLY A 161 -6.83 -2.63 1.28
C GLY A 161 -7.65 -2.16 2.47
N GLN A 162 -8.03 -0.88 2.52
CA GLN A 162 -8.92 -0.35 3.56
C GLN A 162 -10.31 -0.99 3.47
N LYS A 163 -10.85 -1.17 2.26
CA LYS A 163 -12.12 -1.87 2.07
C LYS A 163 -12.04 -3.34 2.45
N ALA A 164 -10.97 -4.03 2.07
CA ALA A 164 -10.74 -5.41 2.44
C ALA A 164 -10.74 -5.58 3.97
N VAL A 165 -9.97 -4.76 4.69
CA VAL A 165 -9.96 -4.76 6.16
C VAL A 165 -11.33 -4.46 6.75
N LYS A 166 -12.07 -3.49 6.20
CA LYS A 166 -13.44 -3.22 6.63
C LYS A 166 -14.33 -4.45 6.51
N TYR A 167 -14.32 -5.12 5.37
CA TYR A 167 -15.14 -6.32 5.14
C TYR A 167 -14.69 -7.53 5.97
N LEU A 168 -13.40 -7.69 6.23
CA LEU A 168 -12.90 -8.70 7.17
C LEU A 168 -13.42 -8.44 8.59
N ASN A 169 -13.37 -7.19 9.05
CA ASN A 169 -13.94 -6.81 10.35
C ASN A 169 -15.45 -7.01 10.43
N GLU A 170 -16.19 -6.75 9.35
CA GLU A 170 -17.63 -7.06 9.27
C GLU A 170 -17.87 -8.57 9.37
N ALA A 171 -17.01 -9.39 8.72
CA ALA A 171 -17.08 -10.84 8.83
C ALA A 171 -16.82 -11.33 10.26
N LEU A 172 -15.90 -10.71 11.01
CA LEU A 172 -15.66 -11.03 12.42
C LEU A 172 -16.86 -10.71 13.31
N LYS A 173 -17.54 -9.59 13.05
CA LYS A 173 -18.69 -9.12 13.84
C LYS A 173 -19.99 -9.88 13.55
N ALA A 174 -20.02 -10.66 12.46
CA ALA A 174 -21.20 -11.41 12.07
C ALA A 174 -21.53 -12.50 13.10
N LYS A 175 -22.81 -12.63 13.45
CA LYS A 175 -23.32 -13.63 14.40
C LYS A 175 -23.72 -14.96 13.73
N MET A 176 -23.70 -15.01 12.40
CA MET A 176 -24.12 -16.16 11.61
C MET A 176 -23.10 -16.40 10.49
N LEU A 177 -22.84 -17.68 10.21
CA LEU A 177 -21.86 -18.10 9.20
C LEU A 177 -22.15 -17.50 7.82
N ALA A 178 -23.42 -17.54 7.38
CA ALA A 178 -23.80 -17.02 6.06
C ALA A 178 -23.53 -15.51 5.90
N ALA A 179 -23.80 -14.72 6.95
CA ALA A 179 -23.50 -13.28 6.95
C ALA A 179 -21.98 -13.04 6.91
N ALA A 180 -21.22 -13.80 7.69
CA ALA A 180 -19.76 -13.71 7.72
C ALA A 180 -19.14 -14.06 6.35
N GLN A 181 -19.65 -15.10 5.69
CA GLN A 181 -19.25 -15.50 4.34
C GLN A 181 -19.59 -14.43 3.29
N GLY A 182 -20.72 -13.72 3.46
CA GLY A 182 -21.09 -12.59 2.62
C GLY A 182 -20.04 -11.47 2.65
N SER A 183 -19.69 -10.99 3.85
CA SER A 183 -18.64 -9.97 4.02
C SER A 183 -17.27 -10.47 3.55
N LEU A 184 -16.92 -11.71 3.86
CA LEU A 184 -15.66 -12.32 3.41
C LEU A 184 -15.53 -12.36 1.88
N LYS A 185 -16.62 -12.64 1.16
CA LYS A 185 -16.62 -12.63 -0.31
C LYS A 185 -16.25 -11.25 -0.86
N GLU A 186 -16.78 -10.17 -0.27
CA GLU A 186 -16.41 -8.80 -0.65
C GLU A 186 -14.97 -8.47 -0.26
N ALA A 187 -14.51 -8.92 0.91
CA ALA A 187 -13.11 -8.79 1.31
C ALA A 187 -12.16 -9.46 0.30
N MET A 188 -12.45 -10.68 -0.13
CA MET A 188 -11.63 -11.43 -1.10
C MET A 188 -11.55 -10.73 -2.45
N LYS A 189 -12.63 -10.10 -2.93
CA LYS A 189 -12.60 -9.30 -4.17
C LYS A 189 -11.62 -8.14 -4.04
N GLU A 190 -11.67 -7.40 -2.93
CA GLU A 190 -10.77 -6.26 -2.70
C GLU A 190 -9.31 -6.71 -2.50
N LEU A 191 -9.07 -7.84 -1.82
CA LEU A 191 -7.73 -8.45 -1.73
C LEU A 191 -7.18 -8.86 -3.11
N GLN A 192 -8.04 -9.40 -4.00
CA GLN A 192 -7.64 -9.71 -5.37
C GLN A 192 -7.32 -8.45 -6.17
N VAL A 193 -8.10 -7.37 -6.00
CA VAL A 193 -7.81 -6.06 -6.61
C VAL A 193 -6.46 -5.53 -6.14
N MET A 194 -6.15 -5.67 -4.84
CA MET A 194 -4.87 -5.26 -4.29
C MET A 194 -3.68 -6.01 -4.88
N LYS A 195 -3.77 -7.35 -4.95
CA LYS A 195 -2.72 -8.17 -5.57
C LYS A 195 -2.57 -7.81 -7.05
N GLY A 196 -3.71 -7.56 -7.70
CA GLY A 196 -3.81 -7.18 -9.10
C GLY A 196 -3.77 -8.36 -10.05
N MET A 197 -4.30 -8.16 -11.25
CA MET A 197 -4.28 -9.17 -12.31
C MET A 197 -2.93 -9.17 -13.04
N PRO A 198 -2.32 -10.34 -13.30
CA PRO A 198 -1.14 -10.44 -14.14
C PRO A 198 -1.35 -9.76 -15.50
N GLY A 199 -0.41 -8.92 -15.92
CA GLY A 199 -0.46 -8.23 -17.22
C GLY A 199 -1.43 -7.05 -17.31
N SER A 200 -2.22 -6.75 -16.26
CA SER A 200 -3.07 -5.55 -16.28
C SER A 200 -2.23 -4.28 -16.20
N MET A 201 -2.52 -3.34 -17.10
CA MET A 201 -1.91 -2.01 -17.15
C MET A 201 -2.80 -0.92 -16.51
N SER A 202 -3.98 -1.29 -16.01
CA SER A 202 -4.90 -0.35 -15.37
C SER A 202 -4.51 -0.14 -13.90
N PRO A 203 -4.34 1.11 -13.43
CA PRO A 203 -4.07 1.40 -12.02
C PRO A 203 -5.14 0.86 -11.07
N LYS A 204 -6.37 0.64 -11.53
CA LYS A 204 -7.48 0.15 -10.70
C LYS A 204 -7.48 -1.38 -10.53
N THR A 205 -6.89 -2.12 -11.46
CA THR A 205 -6.93 -3.60 -11.46
C THR A 205 -5.56 -4.25 -11.50
N GLY A 206 -4.51 -3.44 -11.69
CA GLY A 206 -3.11 -3.89 -11.73
C GLY A 206 -2.47 -4.05 -10.36
N GLY A 207 -2.95 -3.34 -9.34
CA GLY A 207 -2.53 -3.52 -7.95
C GLY A 207 -1.01 -3.49 -7.72
N LEU A 208 -0.55 -4.28 -6.75
CA LEU A 208 0.87 -4.49 -6.47
C LEU A 208 1.64 -5.12 -7.66
N THR A 209 0.98 -5.96 -8.45
CA THR A 209 1.59 -6.59 -9.63
C THR A 209 2.00 -5.54 -10.68
N LEU A 210 1.14 -4.57 -10.97
CA LEU A 210 1.45 -3.46 -11.87
C LEU A 210 2.55 -2.56 -11.30
N ALA A 211 2.50 -2.27 -9.99
CA ALA A 211 3.57 -1.50 -9.34
C ALA A 211 4.94 -2.19 -9.51
N ARG A 212 5.02 -3.52 -9.38
CA ARG A 212 6.23 -4.32 -9.65
C ARG A 212 6.68 -4.27 -11.10
N MET A 213 5.75 -4.36 -12.05
CA MET A 213 6.07 -4.25 -13.47
C MET A 213 6.62 -2.87 -13.82
N MET A 214 5.99 -1.80 -13.31
CA MET A 214 6.49 -0.42 -13.46
C MET A 214 7.88 -0.26 -12.88
N MET A 215 8.10 -0.78 -11.67
CA MET A 215 9.40 -0.75 -11.00
C MET A 215 10.50 -1.43 -11.82
N THR A 216 10.19 -2.62 -12.35
CA THR A 216 11.12 -3.39 -13.20
C THR A 216 11.43 -2.64 -14.50
N ARG A 217 10.43 -2.00 -15.11
CA ARG A 217 10.62 -1.19 -16.31
C ARG A 217 11.51 0.03 -16.04
N MET A 218 11.32 0.73 -14.92
CA MET A 218 12.20 1.81 -14.50
C MET A 218 13.65 1.33 -14.34
N MET A 219 13.85 0.18 -13.69
CA MET A 219 15.18 -0.41 -13.52
C MET A 219 15.88 -0.80 -14.83
N LYS A 220 15.12 -1.15 -15.88
CA LYS A 220 15.71 -1.44 -17.20
C LYS A 220 16.11 -0.18 -17.95
N MET A 221 15.32 0.90 -17.88
CA MET A 221 15.61 2.16 -18.59
C MET A 221 16.89 2.83 -18.08
N ILE A 222 17.23 2.62 -16.82
CA ILE A 222 18.39 3.23 -16.16
C ILE A 222 19.69 2.42 -16.29
N SER A 223 19.59 1.14 -16.64
CA SER A 223 20.72 0.23 -16.75
C SER A 223 20.76 -0.28 -18.20
N PRO A 224 21.02 0.59 -19.19
CA PRO A 224 21.12 0.14 -20.57
C PRO A 224 22.19 -0.95 -20.63
N ALA A 225 21.85 -2.07 -21.29
CA ALA A 225 22.80 -3.15 -21.52
C ALA A 225 24.08 -2.55 -22.08
N LYS A 226 25.24 -2.88 -21.49
CA LYS A 226 26.53 -2.58 -22.11
C LYS A 226 26.50 -3.28 -23.47
N LYS A 227 26.44 -2.49 -24.54
CA LYS A 227 26.70 -2.97 -25.90
C LYS A 227 28.19 -3.22 -26.05
#